data_AF-A0A960ZKR6-F1
#
_entry.id   AF-A0A960ZKR6-F1
#
_cell.length_a   1.000
_cell.length_b   1.000
_cell.length_c   1.000
_cell.angle_alpha   90.00
_cell.angle_beta   90.00
_cell.angle_gamma   90.00
#
_symmetry.space_group_name_H-M   'P 1'
#
loop_
_entity.id
_entity.type
_entity.pdbx_description
1 polymer ?
#
loop_
_entity_poly.entity_id
_entity_poly.type
_entity_poly.pdbx_seq_one_letter_code
_entity_poly.pdbx_strand_id
1 'polypeptide(L)'
;MRSLNRQALGFFFLFFPVLVSSCGRLKGDPGFAVIELDNGLLELRSSSPFGFGSHEVYFYLHGPDGSRLVGRTILRNDGANLGPHNVAVTRLSQTSWEIVLKGQEQADETWKAELSDGKATLEKTAPAATPGSNTTFPPTSP
;
A
#
# COMPACT_ATOMS: atom_id res chain seq x y z
N MET A 1 31.28 36.43 45.85
CA MET A 1 29.87 36.87 45.82
C MET A 1 29.13 36.05 44.78
N ARG A 2 28.03 35.42 45.21
CA ARG A 2 26.79 35.01 44.51
C ARG A 2 26.87 34.86 42.96
N SER A 3 26.74 33.63 42.46
CA SER A 3 25.53 33.10 41.79
C SER A 3 25.41 33.54 40.32
N LEU A 4 24.91 32.78 39.35
CA LEU A 4 23.81 31.83 39.36
C LEU A 4 23.84 31.07 38.02
N ASN A 5 23.50 29.79 38.07
CA ASN A 5 23.07 28.95 36.94
C ASN A 5 22.19 29.70 35.94
N ARG A 6 22.47 29.55 34.63
CA ARG A 6 21.45 29.74 33.59
C ARG A 6 21.50 28.63 32.54
N GLN A 7 20.58 27.69 32.79
CA GLN A 7 19.66 27.11 31.82
C GLN A 7 20.26 26.24 30.71
N ALA A 8 20.18 24.94 30.98
CA ALA A 8 19.73 23.96 30.00
C ALA A 8 18.42 24.44 29.34
N LEU A 9 18.39 24.49 28.02
CA LEU A 9 17.16 24.33 27.26
C LEU A 9 17.48 23.48 26.03
N GLY A 10 16.80 22.35 25.96
CA GLY A 10 17.10 21.23 25.10
C GLY A 10 17.10 21.57 23.62
N PHE A 11 18.08 21.01 22.93
CA PHE A 11 18.00 20.72 21.51
C PHE A 11 17.00 19.57 21.33
N PHE A 12 15.70 19.90 21.36
CA PHE A 12 14.67 19.01 20.86
C PHE A 12 14.69 19.16 19.33
N PHE A 13 15.52 18.36 18.67
CA PHE A 13 15.45 18.16 17.23
C PHE A 13 14.09 17.53 16.92
N LEU A 14 13.09 18.39 16.69
CA LEU A 14 11.82 17.99 16.09
C LEU A 14 12.14 17.51 14.67
N PHE A 15 12.20 16.20 14.53
CA PHE A 15 12.11 15.50 13.26
C PHE A 15 10.88 16.02 12.51
N PHE A 16 11.14 16.84 11.50
CA PHE A 16 10.18 17.23 10.49
C PHE A 16 10.33 16.25 9.31
N PRO A 17 9.47 15.22 9.18
CA PRO A 17 9.11 14.73 7.88
C PRO A 17 7.76 15.36 7.52
N VAL A 18 7.83 16.49 6.82
CA VAL A 18 6.72 16.96 5.98
C VAL A 18 6.60 15.95 4.83
N LEU A 19 5.95 14.82 5.13
CA LEU A 19 5.40 13.91 4.15
C LEU A 19 4.12 14.55 3.62
N VAL A 20 4.26 15.48 2.68
CA VAL A 20 3.20 15.75 1.71
C VAL A 20 3.23 14.61 0.69
N SER A 21 3.03 13.38 1.17
CA SER A 21 2.60 12.31 0.29
C SER A 21 1.18 12.70 -0.13
N SER A 22 1.02 12.99 -1.42
CA SER A 22 -0.29 13.10 -2.06
C SER A 22 -1.01 11.77 -1.83
N CYS A 23 -1.73 11.70 -0.71
CA CYS A 23 -2.47 10.54 -0.26
C CYS A 23 -3.73 10.52 -1.12
N GLY A 24 -3.82 9.57 -2.05
CA GLY A 24 -5.02 9.38 -2.86
C GLY A 24 -6.25 9.36 -1.95
N ARG A 25 -7.32 10.05 -2.34
CA ARG A 25 -8.57 10.06 -1.59
C ARG A 25 -9.22 8.68 -1.64
N LEU A 26 -8.95 7.87 -0.63
CA LEU A 26 -9.70 6.65 -0.36
C LEU A 26 -11.10 7.02 0.14
N LYS A 27 -12.09 6.92 -0.75
CA LYS A 27 -13.50 6.89 -0.38
C LYS A 27 -13.93 5.42 -0.37
N GLY A 28 -14.06 4.85 0.82
CA GLY A 28 -14.39 3.42 0.99
C GLY A 28 -15.65 3.23 1.83
N ASP A 29 -16.61 2.50 1.27
CA ASP A 29 -17.67 1.79 2.01
C ASP A 29 -17.15 0.38 2.35
N PRO A 30 -17.75 -0.36 3.30
CA PRO A 30 -17.31 -1.72 3.61
C PRO A 30 -17.26 -2.60 2.35
N GLY A 31 -16.11 -3.22 2.08
CA GLY A 31 -15.90 -4.04 0.88
C GLY A 31 -15.42 -3.29 -0.35
N PHE A 32 -15.12 -2.00 -0.24
CA PHE A 32 -14.88 -1.14 -1.38
C PHE A 32 -13.82 -0.07 -1.12
N ALA A 33 -12.91 0.13 -2.07
CA ALA A 33 -11.92 1.21 -2.01
C ALA A 33 -11.75 1.88 -3.38
N VAL A 34 -11.88 3.20 -3.41
CA VAL A 34 -11.68 4.01 -4.63
C VAL A 34 -10.37 4.76 -4.56
N ILE A 35 -9.67 4.77 -5.68
CA ILE A 35 -8.39 5.44 -5.88
C ILE A 35 -8.55 6.34 -7.11
N GLU A 36 -8.51 7.65 -6.91
CA GLU A 36 -8.49 8.61 -8.02
C GLU A 36 -7.11 8.57 -8.72
N LEU A 37 -7.13 8.38 -10.04
CA LEU A 37 -5.96 8.47 -10.92
C LEU A 37 -6.09 9.74 -11.77
N ASP A 38 -5.01 10.25 -12.37
CA ASP A 38 -5.10 11.51 -13.12
C ASP A 38 -6.08 11.46 -14.31
N ASN A 39 -6.22 10.28 -14.93
CA ASN A 39 -7.04 10.06 -16.12
C ASN A 39 -8.13 9.00 -15.91
N GLY A 40 -8.52 8.73 -14.67
CA GLY A 40 -9.52 7.70 -14.38
C GLY A 40 -9.62 7.37 -12.90
N LEU A 41 -10.21 6.22 -12.61
CA LEU A 41 -10.43 5.77 -11.25
C LEU A 41 -10.14 4.27 -11.16
N LEU A 42 -9.34 3.87 -10.17
CA LEU A 42 -9.14 2.47 -9.83
C LEU A 42 -10.01 2.13 -8.63
N GLU A 43 -10.79 1.09 -8.78
CA GLU A 43 -11.80 0.67 -7.83
C GLU A 43 -11.49 -0.76 -7.40
N LEU A 44 -11.32 -0.95 -6.09
CA LEU A 44 -11.12 -2.27 -5.50
C LEU A 44 -12.43 -2.72 -4.88
N ARG A 45 -12.87 -3.93 -5.25
CA ARG A 45 -14.06 -4.57 -4.69
C ARG A 45 -13.68 -5.88 -4.02
N SER A 46 -14.06 -6.03 -2.76
CA SER A 46 -14.08 -7.35 -2.13
C SER A 46 -15.25 -8.17 -2.69
N SER A 47 -15.02 -9.47 -2.86
CA SER A 47 -16.03 -10.48 -3.22
C SER A 47 -17.18 -10.59 -2.21
N SER A 48 -16.93 -10.21 -0.96
CA SER A 48 -17.96 -10.05 0.06
C SER A 48 -17.67 -8.80 0.89
N PRO A 49 -18.65 -7.93 1.17
CA PRO A 49 -18.48 -6.79 2.07
C PRO A 49 -18.50 -7.19 3.56
N PHE A 50 -18.90 -8.42 3.88
CA PHE A 50 -18.97 -8.95 5.24
C PHE A 50 -18.35 -10.34 5.31
N GLY A 51 -17.37 -10.53 6.18
CA GLY A 51 -16.74 -11.83 6.37
C GLY A 51 -15.49 -11.77 7.21
N PHE A 52 -15.35 -12.75 8.08
CA PHE A 52 -14.09 -13.10 8.75
C PHE A 52 -13.41 -14.16 7.90
N GLY A 53 -12.17 -13.92 7.49
CA GLY A 53 -11.40 -14.84 6.64
C GLY A 53 -10.99 -14.25 5.30
N SER A 54 -10.48 -15.13 4.44
CA SER A 54 -9.92 -14.78 3.13
C SER A 54 -11.01 -14.39 2.14
N HIS A 55 -10.77 -13.35 1.34
CA HIS A 55 -11.69 -12.88 0.32
C HIS A 55 -10.96 -12.50 -0.96
N GLU A 56 -11.63 -12.69 -2.10
CA GLU A 56 -11.11 -12.17 -3.37
C GLU A 56 -11.29 -10.65 -3.41
N VAL A 57 -10.27 -9.95 -3.89
CA VAL A 57 -10.27 -8.53 -4.20
C VAL A 57 -10.15 -8.38 -5.71
N TYR A 58 -11.11 -7.73 -6.33
CA TYR A 58 -11.14 -7.41 -7.74
C TYR A 58 -10.72 -5.97 -7.97
N PHE A 59 -9.91 -5.74 -9.00
CA PHE A 59 -9.44 -4.43 -9.41
C PHE A 59 -10.17 -4.01 -10.68
N TYR A 60 -10.96 -2.95 -10.61
CA TYR A 60 -11.70 -2.38 -11.71
C TYR A 60 -11.11 -1.03 -12.09
N LEU A 61 -10.79 -0.83 -13.37
CA LEU A 61 -10.41 0.47 -13.88
C LEU A 61 -11.62 1.12 -14.55
N HIS A 62 -11.94 2.34 -14.12
CA HIS A 62 -12.97 3.19 -14.66
C HIS A 62 -12.32 4.26 -15.54
N GLY A 63 -12.68 4.25 -16.82
CA GLY A 63 -12.28 5.23 -17.82
C GLY A 63 -13.48 5.77 -18.59
N PRO A 64 -13.23 6.57 -19.64
CA PRO A 64 -14.30 7.16 -20.46
C PRO A 64 -15.20 6.11 -21.13
N ASP A 65 -14.66 4.94 -21.45
CA ASP A 65 -15.38 3.84 -22.11
C ASP A 65 -16.14 2.91 -21.13
N GLY A 66 -16.08 3.19 -19.82
CA GLY A 66 -16.72 2.40 -18.77
C GLY A 66 -15.75 1.75 -17.79
N SER A 67 -16.23 0.73 -17.07
CA SER A 67 -15.46 -0.02 -16.07
C SER A 67 -15.00 -1.37 -16.63
N ARG A 68 -13.75 -1.75 -16.36
CA ARG A 68 -13.20 -3.06 -16.75
C ARG A 68 -12.43 -3.71 -15.61
N LEU A 69 -12.57 -5.03 -15.47
CA LEU A 69 -11.73 -5.82 -14.56
C LEU A 69 -10.30 -5.91 -15.12
N VAL A 70 -9.32 -5.46 -14.34
CA VAL A 70 -7.89 -5.46 -14.72
C VAL A 70 -7.06 -6.45 -13.91
N GLY A 71 -7.59 -6.96 -12.80
CA GLY A 71 -6.91 -7.96 -11.99
C GLY A 71 -7.74 -8.46 -10.83
N ARG A 72 -7.22 -9.48 -10.14
CA ARG A 72 -7.77 -9.99 -8.89
C ARG A 72 -6.68 -10.57 -8.00
N THR A 73 -6.89 -10.55 -6.69
CA THR A 73 -6.05 -11.25 -5.71
C THR A 73 -6.89 -11.77 -4.55
N ILE A 74 -6.25 -12.42 -3.58
CA ILE A 74 -6.88 -12.86 -2.32
C ILE A 74 -6.21 -12.11 -1.17
N LEU A 75 -7.02 -11.45 -0.34
CA LEU A 75 -6.59 -10.91 0.96
C LEU A 75 -6.96 -11.91 2.06
N ARG A 76 -5.96 -12.42 2.79
CA ARG A 76 -6.16 -13.42 3.85
C ARG A 76 -6.42 -12.78 5.22
N ASN A 77 -7.52 -13.20 5.83
CA ASN A 77 -7.94 -12.94 7.21
C ASN A 77 -7.93 -11.48 7.68
N ASP A 78 -8.19 -10.54 6.77
CA ASP A 78 -8.12 -9.11 7.11
C ASP A 78 -9.50 -8.47 7.36
N GLY A 79 -10.55 -9.29 7.34
CA GLY A 79 -11.91 -8.81 7.23
C GLY A 79 -12.17 -8.25 5.84
N ALA A 80 -13.39 -8.41 5.34
CA ALA A 80 -13.82 -7.95 4.02
C ALA A 80 -13.64 -6.44 3.73
N ASN A 81 -13.14 -5.65 4.68
CA ASN A 81 -13.16 -4.19 4.62
C ASN A 81 -11.91 -3.64 3.94
N LEU A 82 -12.05 -3.02 2.77
CA LEU A 82 -10.93 -2.38 2.07
C LEU A 82 -10.84 -0.91 2.47
N GLY A 83 -9.67 -0.46 2.93
CA GLY A 83 -9.47 0.92 3.33
C GLY A 83 -8.01 1.27 3.64
N PRO A 84 -7.75 2.43 4.27
CA PRO A 84 -6.39 2.92 4.50
C PRO A 84 -5.50 2.04 5.40
N HIS A 85 -6.08 1.09 6.13
CA HIS A 85 -5.35 0.20 7.04
C HIS A 85 -4.71 -1.00 6.32
N ASN A 86 -5.31 -1.42 5.21
CA ASN A 86 -4.90 -2.61 4.45
C ASN A 86 -4.64 -2.35 2.97
N VAL A 87 -4.96 -1.16 2.47
CA VAL A 87 -4.65 -0.70 1.11
C VAL A 87 -3.84 0.58 1.20
N ALA A 88 -2.60 0.53 0.70
CA ALA A 88 -1.78 1.71 0.49
C ALA A 88 -1.53 1.89 -1.01
N VAL A 89 -1.53 3.15 -1.46
CA VAL A 89 -1.32 3.48 -2.87
C VAL A 89 -0.29 4.58 -2.97
N THR A 90 0.74 4.34 -3.77
CA THR A 90 1.82 5.28 -4.03
C THR A 90 1.87 5.56 -5.52
N ARG A 91 1.80 6.83 -5.90
CA ARG A 91 1.99 7.22 -7.30
C ARG A 91 3.47 7.11 -7.66
N LEU A 92 3.80 6.32 -8.70
CA LEU A 92 5.17 6.16 -9.20
C LEU A 92 5.46 7.13 -10.35
N SER A 93 4.49 7.37 -11.23
CA SER A 93 4.59 8.32 -12.35
C SER A 93 3.22 8.92 -12.71
N GLN A 94 3.11 9.62 -13.84
CA GLN A 94 1.81 10.09 -14.36
C GLN A 94 0.88 8.95 -14.81
N THR A 95 1.46 7.79 -15.11
CA THR A 95 0.76 6.65 -15.67
C THR A 95 0.97 5.37 -14.87
N SER A 96 1.67 5.45 -13.74
CA SER A 96 2.00 4.27 -12.94
C SER A 96 1.77 4.51 -11.45
N TRP A 97 1.21 3.49 -10.80
CA TRP A 97 0.92 3.46 -9.38
C TRP A 97 1.36 2.12 -8.80
N GLU A 98 1.84 2.16 -7.57
CA GLU A 98 2.08 1.02 -6.72
C GLU A 98 0.92 0.89 -5.74
N ILE A 99 0.37 -0.31 -5.61
CA ILE A 99 -0.70 -0.65 -4.70
C ILE A 99 -0.16 -1.74 -3.78
N VAL A 100 -0.13 -1.47 -2.49
CA VAL A 100 0.28 -2.43 -1.48
C VAL A 100 -0.96 -2.88 -0.73
N LEU A 101 -1.23 -4.18 -0.80
CA LEU A 101 -2.29 -4.85 -0.08
C LEU A 101 -1.70 -5.59 1.12
N LYS A 102 -2.17 -5.24 2.32
CA LYS A 102 -1.69 -5.82 3.58
C LYS A 102 -2.77 -6.72 4.14
N GLY A 103 -2.51 -8.03 4.20
CA GLY A 103 -3.39 -8.96 4.92
C GLY A 103 -2.83 -9.28 6.29
N GLN A 104 -3.65 -9.72 7.24
CA GLN A 104 -3.18 -10.07 8.58
C GLN A 104 -2.37 -11.37 8.61
N GLU A 105 -2.68 -12.31 7.71
CA GLU A 105 -2.07 -13.65 7.67
C GLU A 105 -1.31 -13.93 6.36
N GLN A 106 -0.92 -12.89 5.64
CA GLN A 106 -0.08 -13.03 4.45
C GLN A 106 0.95 -11.92 4.39
N ALA A 107 2.02 -12.17 3.62
CA ALA A 107 2.95 -11.10 3.27
C ALA A 107 2.23 -10.02 2.46
N ASP A 108 2.67 -8.77 2.63
CA ASP A 108 2.21 -7.65 1.83
C ASP A 108 2.35 -7.99 0.33
N GLU A 109 1.28 -7.76 -0.42
CA GLU A 109 1.29 -7.92 -1.86
C GLU A 109 1.40 -6.57 -2.53
N THR A 110 2.49 -6.38 -3.26
CA THR A 110 2.70 -5.18 -4.08
C THR A 110 2.25 -5.43 -5.50
N TRP A 111 1.46 -4.52 -6.03
CA TRP A 111 0.94 -4.54 -7.39
C TRP A 111 1.31 -3.24 -8.09
N LYS A 112 1.78 -3.34 -9.32
CA LYS A 112 2.02 -2.19 -10.19
C LYS A 112 0.84 -2.06 -11.14
N ALA A 113 0.11 -0.97 -11.01
CA ALA A 113 -0.87 -0.54 -12.01
C ALA A 113 -0.19 0.41 -12.99
N GLU A 114 -0.33 0.16 -14.29
CA GLU A 114 0.21 1.02 -15.34
C GLU A 114 -0.85 1.30 -16.40
N LEU A 115 -1.00 2.56 -16.79
CA LEU A 115 -1.93 3.02 -17.82
C LEU A 115 -1.14 3.42 -19.06
N SER A 116 -1.28 2.66 -20.15
CA SER A 116 -0.64 2.93 -21.44
C SER A 116 -1.68 2.85 -22.56
N ASP A 117 -1.76 3.89 -23.41
CA ASP A 117 -2.66 3.96 -24.56
C ASP A 117 -4.14 3.64 -24.24
N GLY A 118 -4.64 4.17 -23.11
CA GLY A 118 -6.01 3.90 -22.65
C GLY A 118 -6.24 2.47 -22.15
N LYS A 119 -5.20 1.65 -22.06
CA LYS A 119 -5.21 0.30 -21.48
C LYS A 119 -4.49 0.32 -20.14
N ALA A 120 -5.09 -0.30 -19.12
CA ALA A 120 -4.41 -0.49 -17.85
C ALA A 120 -4.02 -1.95 -17.70
N THR A 121 -2.79 -2.15 -17.25
CA THR A 121 -2.28 -3.44 -16.81
C THR A 121 -2.11 -3.41 -15.30
N LEU A 122 -2.26 -4.58 -14.69
CA LEU A 122 -1.99 -4.78 -13.28
C LEU A 122 -1.05 -5.97 -13.15
N GLU A 123 0.15 -5.73 -12.62
CA GLU A 123 1.18 -6.74 -12.48
C GLU A 123 1.57 -6.91 -11.02
N LYS A 124 1.57 -8.16 -10.55
CA LYS A 124 2.05 -8.48 -9.21
C LYS A 124 3.57 -8.29 -9.20
N THR A 125 4.04 -7.35 -8.38
CA THR A 125 5.46 -7.13 -8.19
C THR A 125 5.94 -8.14 -7.15
N ALA A 126 7.02 -8.86 -7.45
CA ALA A 126 7.63 -9.73 -6.45
C ALA A 126 7.94 -8.90 -5.20
N PRO A 127 7.71 -9.44 -3.98
CA PRO A 127 8.15 -8.75 -2.77
C PRO A 127 9.63 -8.42 -2.95
N ALA A 128 10.01 -7.18 -2.63
CA ALA A 128 11.41 -6.79 -2.66
C ALA A 128 12.19 -7.87 -1.90
N ALA A 129 13.08 -8.57 -2.62
CA ALA A 129 13.85 -9.65 -2.02
C ALA A 129 14.54 -9.05 -0.79
N THR A 130 14.12 -9.47 0.39
CA THR A 130 14.81 -9.09 1.62
C THR A 130 16.24 -9.56 1.39
N PRO A 131 17.26 -8.69 1.39
CA PRO A 131 18.64 -9.13 1.26
C PRO A 131 18.85 -10.18 2.34
N GLY A 132 18.99 -11.44 1.91
CA GLY A 132 19.06 -12.56 2.82
C GLY A 132 20.18 -12.27 3.80
N SER A 133 19.86 -12.30 5.09
CA SER A 133 20.86 -12.56 6.12
C SER A 133 21.57 -13.84 5.70
N ASN A 134 22.76 -13.70 5.12
CA ASN A 134 23.74 -14.77 5.05
C ASN A 134 24.13 -15.08 6.49
N THR A 135 23.31 -15.88 7.18
CA THR A 135 23.72 -16.55 8.40
C THR A 135 24.68 -17.66 7.96
N THR A 136 25.94 -17.26 7.73
CA THR A 136 27.07 -18.18 7.67
C THR A 136 27.12 -18.87 9.01
N PHE A 137 26.66 -20.12 9.07
CA PHE A 137 26.95 -20.98 10.22
C PHE A 137 28.47 -21.21 10.25
N PRO A 138 29.15 -20.97 11.38
CA PRO A 138 30.56 -21.34 11.49
C PRO A 138 30.66 -22.87 11.34
N PRO A 139 31.69 -23.39 10.63
CA PRO A 139 31.90 -24.82 10.54
C PRO A 139 32.18 -25.37 11.95
N THR A 140 31.44 -26.40 12.33
CA THR A 140 31.74 -27.20 13.52
C THR A 140 33.06 -27.92 13.28
N SER A 141 34.12 -27.54 14.00
CA SER A 141 35.39 -28.27 13.99
C SER A 141 35.19 -29.68 14.58
N PRO A 142 35.91 -30.70 14.05
CA PRO A 142 35.87 -32.08 14.54
C PRO A 142 36.52 -32.25 15.92
#